data_AF-A0A1S8DKB8-F1
#
_entry.id   AF-A0A1S8DKB8-F1
#
_cell.length_a   1.000
_cell.length_b   1.000
_cell.length_c   1.000
_cell.angle_alpha   90.00
_cell.angle_beta   90.00
_cell.angle_gamma   90.00
#
_symmetry.space_group_name_H-M   'P 1'
#
loop_
_entity.id
_entity.type
_entity.pdbx_description
1 polymer ?
#
loop_
_entity_poly.entity_id
_entity_poly.type
_entity_poly.pdbx_seq_one_letter_code
_entity_poly.pdbx_strand_id
1 'polypeptide(L)'
;MSRVIAVRQGPERRVIRAGMRGRVGPTITGATVAENGHLILTLEGGTEIDAGVIDRPWGTILGDITQQLDLMEQLGLKVDQSTYNTFVSQTNTALGDRYTKAESDGRYDVTGTASGAVSAHEAAPDPHPQYTTAAEAAASAPVQSVQGRTGDVAITKADVGLGSADNTGDMAKPVSTAQAAALALKVDVTDVLDQLESADATKPLSANQGRVLKELIDNIQTLLESDNINLDSLQEVVDFIEQNREDLQNLGISNIAGLQAALDSKAATNGDYVNLRARSTTAADVGLDQVDNTPDASKPVSSAQQAALDGKVGTDDSRLTNAREWTASTISQTEAEAGTATTRRAWTAQRVRQAVVAWWNSITSAFGRNFVASADAAAGRTALELGTFATANYSAAPFINVMPDSGRFAGKMNPLSLTAGSFVASGFFSAYNGSVQSSAGKFIFDNTTNGGSAGALTAVVSELIAAMGRSGFNARYGVEFYVSLITAGAGTATGHTGTDGVDRYLISNNGNRVIFGSATYGTFAAWCKVEDGTVAPRYDYYLNGVLTSRGTPLPVGFNHVRLVRSVVTGYEYAFPHLHATPGAKLYVACSAFFTGIVDVGLHTSPLPTINELSA
;
A
#
# COMPACT_ATOMS: atom_id res chain seq x y z
N MET A 1 -42.47 93.00 41.17
CA MET A 1 -42.70 91.97 42.22
C MET A 1 -44.01 91.28 41.87
N SER A 2 -44.19 89.97 41.74
CA SER A 2 -43.34 88.78 41.91
C SER A 2 -43.95 87.69 41.01
N ARG A 3 -43.15 87.18 40.06
CA ARG A 3 -42.59 85.81 40.07
C ARG A 3 -43.60 84.67 39.83
N VAL A 4 -43.64 84.25 38.56
CA VAL A 4 -43.34 82.90 38.08
C VAL A 4 -43.65 81.77 39.05
N ILE A 5 -44.69 80.99 38.72
CA ILE A 5 -44.71 79.55 38.99
C ILE A 5 -45.00 78.86 37.66
N ALA A 6 -43.95 78.27 37.11
CA ALA A 6 -44.05 77.24 36.10
C ALA A 6 -44.55 75.94 36.76
N VAL A 7 -45.37 75.17 36.05
CA VAL A 7 -45.47 73.72 36.28
C VAL A 7 -45.16 73.02 34.95
N ARG A 8 -43.87 72.67 34.80
CA ARG A 8 -43.35 71.46 34.13
C ARG A 8 -43.89 70.21 34.85
N GLN A 9 -43.91 68.99 34.33
CA GLN A 9 -43.76 68.37 33.01
C GLN A 9 -44.11 66.87 33.19
N GLY A 10 -44.73 66.26 32.16
CA GLY A 10 -44.65 64.83 31.79
C GLY A 10 -45.43 63.82 32.66
N PRO A 11 -45.57 62.54 32.23
CA PRO A 11 -45.25 61.94 30.91
C PRO A 11 -46.35 60.96 30.42
N GLU A 12 -47.05 61.20 29.30
CA GLU A 12 -47.78 60.11 28.63
C GLU A 12 -47.81 60.30 27.10
N ARG A 13 -47.15 59.38 26.39
CA ARG A 13 -47.49 59.08 24.98
C ARG A 13 -48.90 58.52 24.96
N ARG A 14 -49.90 59.35 24.73
CA ARG A 14 -51.26 58.89 24.40
C ARG A 14 -51.37 58.67 22.90
N VAL A 15 -51.25 57.41 22.53
CA VAL A 15 -51.63 56.89 21.22
C VAL A 15 -53.14 57.08 21.07
N ILE A 16 -53.58 58.07 20.30
CA ILE A 16 -54.99 58.17 19.90
C ILE A 16 -55.15 57.25 18.69
N ARG A 17 -55.56 56.00 18.95
CA ARG A 17 -56.14 55.13 17.92
C ARG A 17 -57.57 55.61 17.65
N ALA A 18 -57.98 55.52 16.39
CA ALA A 18 -59.20 56.13 15.86
C ALA A 18 -60.45 55.85 16.72
N GLY A 19 -61.25 56.90 16.98
CA GLY A 19 -62.64 56.73 17.46
C GLY A 19 -63.05 57.39 18.78
N MET A 20 -62.29 58.31 19.38
CA MET A 20 -62.79 59.11 20.53
C MET A 20 -62.94 60.59 20.18
N ARG A 21 -64.19 61.07 20.25
CA ARG A 21 -64.61 62.48 20.09
C ARG A 21 -64.37 63.27 21.39
N GLY A 22 -63.61 64.37 21.28
CA GLY A 22 -63.65 65.61 22.08
C GLY A 22 -63.49 65.58 23.62
N ARG A 23 -62.71 66.54 24.16
CA ARG A 23 -63.28 67.40 25.20
C ARG A 23 -63.95 68.57 24.48
N VAL A 24 -65.19 68.85 24.86
CA VAL A 24 -66.08 69.87 24.28
C VAL A 24 -65.38 71.22 24.24
N GLY A 25 -64.93 71.60 23.06
CA GLY A 25 -64.52 72.95 22.69
C GLY A 25 -65.44 73.44 21.57
N PRO A 26 -65.56 74.75 21.35
CA PRO A 26 -66.45 75.29 20.34
C PRO A 26 -66.15 74.65 18.98
N THR A 27 -67.20 74.22 18.28
CA THR A 27 -67.07 73.61 16.96
C THR A 27 -66.57 74.66 15.98
N ILE A 28 -65.59 74.34 15.14
CA ILE A 28 -65.20 75.20 14.04
C ILE A 28 -66.29 75.09 12.97
N THR A 29 -66.95 76.20 12.67
CA THR A 29 -68.03 76.29 11.67
C THR A 29 -67.53 76.79 10.33
N GLY A 30 -66.36 77.45 10.29
CA GLY A 30 -65.73 77.89 9.07
C GLY A 30 -64.22 78.08 9.24
N ALA A 31 -63.47 77.96 8.15
CA ALA A 31 -62.06 78.28 8.12
C ALA A 31 -61.78 79.04 6.82
N THR A 32 -61.15 80.20 6.92
CA THR A 32 -60.77 81.04 5.77
C THR A 32 -59.34 81.53 5.93
N VAL A 33 -58.67 81.81 4.82
CA VAL A 33 -57.35 82.45 4.84
C VAL A 33 -57.57 83.94 4.56
N ALA A 34 -57.16 84.78 5.50
CA ALA A 34 -57.22 86.23 5.32
C ALA A 34 -56.20 86.68 4.26
N GLU A 35 -56.41 87.84 3.64
CA GLU A 35 -55.52 88.38 2.59
C GLU A 35 -54.04 88.52 3.01
N ASN A 36 -53.75 88.57 4.32
CA ASN A 36 -52.40 88.61 4.87
C ASN A 36 -51.78 87.21 5.11
N GLY A 37 -52.42 86.11 4.68
CA GLY A 37 -51.89 84.75 4.72
C GLY A 37 -52.10 83.98 6.02
N HIS A 38 -52.86 84.54 6.97
CA HIS A 38 -53.23 83.87 8.22
C HIS A 38 -54.47 82.99 8.06
N LEU A 39 -54.46 81.81 8.70
CA LEU A 39 -55.64 80.96 8.79
C LEU A 39 -56.54 81.43 9.92
N ILE A 40 -57.73 81.87 9.59
CA ILE A 40 -58.77 82.26 10.55
C ILE A 40 -59.78 81.12 10.69
N LEU A 41 -60.03 80.71 11.92
CA LEU A 41 -61.02 79.71 12.28
C LEU A 41 -62.23 80.40 12.92
N THR A 42 -63.38 80.25 12.29
CA THR A 42 -64.66 80.71 12.82
C THR A 42 -65.27 79.61 13.67
N LEU A 43 -65.64 79.96 14.90
CA LEU A 43 -66.27 79.06 15.84
C LEU A 43 -67.80 79.19 15.84
N GLU A 44 -68.46 78.17 16.38
CA GLU A 44 -69.90 78.17 16.66
C GLU A 44 -70.23 79.33 17.63
N GLY A 45 -70.96 80.33 17.11
CA GLY A 45 -71.20 81.63 17.78
C GLY A 45 -70.62 82.85 17.04
N GLY A 46 -69.86 82.64 15.94
CA GLY A 46 -69.34 83.71 15.06
C GLY A 46 -68.04 84.35 15.54
N THR A 47 -67.40 83.81 16.57
CA THR A 47 -66.09 84.28 17.04
C THR A 47 -64.99 83.76 16.11
N GLU A 48 -64.12 84.65 15.65
CA GLU A 48 -62.97 84.31 14.80
C GLU A 48 -61.69 84.23 15.63
N ILE A 49 -60.91 83.17 15.41
CA ILE A 49 -59.60 82.95 16.03
C ILE A 49 -58.55 82.91 14.92
N ASP A 50 -57.53 83.75 15.04
CA ASP A 50 -56.33 83.64 14.20
C ASP A 50 -55.48 82.45 14.65
N ALA A 51 -55.38 81.45 13.80
CA ALA A 51 -54.62 80.22 14.03
C ALA A 51 -53.17 80.31 13.49
N GLY A 52 -52.75 81.47 12.96
CA GLY A 52 -51.39 81.77 12.53
C GLY A 52 -51.18 81.80 11.01
N VAL A 53 -50.01 82.31 10.59
CA VAL A 53 -49.57 82.36 9.17
C VAL A 53 -49.29 80.96 8.64
N ILE A 54 -49.85 80.63 7.48
CA ILE A 54 -49.42 79.45 6.71
C ILE A 54 -48.27 79.89 5.78
N ASP A 55 -47.03 79.91 6.28
CA ASP A 55 -45.91 80.55 5.58
C ASP A 55 -45.20 79.68 4.52
N ARG A 56 -45.61 78.43 4.26
CA ARG A 56 -45.01 77.62 3.17
C ARG A 56 -46.01 76.68 2.49
N PRO A 57 -46.05 76.62 1.14
CA PRO A 57 -46.82 75.64 0.42
C PRO A 57 -46.38 74.23 0.82
N TRP A 58 -47.34 73.38 1.17
CA TRP A 58 -47.09 71.97 1.48
C TRP A 58 -46.48 71.29 0.25
N GLY A 59 -45.32 70.68 0.46
CA GLY A 59 -44.48 70.11 -0.60
C GLY A 59 -45.17 69.03 -1.43
N THR A 60 -44.78 68.97 -2.69
CA THR A 60 -45.11 67.92 -3.67
C THR A 60 -44.82 66.53 -3.09
N ILE A 61 -45.84 65.68 -3.02
CA ILE A 61 -45.70 64.26 -2.69
C ILE A 61 -45.11 63.56 -3.93
N LEU A 62 -43.82 63.23 -3.88
CA LEU A 62 -43.16 62.41 -4.90
C LEU A 62 -43.28 60.94 -4.50
N GLY A 63 -44.15 60.21 -5.21
CA GLY A 63 -44.33 58.76 -5.10
C GLY A 63 -45.11 58.24 -6.32
N ASP A 64 -44.75 57.05 -6.80
CA ASP A 64 -45.40 56.32 -7.90
C ASP A 64 -46.93 56.25 -7.67
N ILE A 65 -47.71 56.38 -8.75
CA ILE A 65 -49.19 56.38 -8.74
C ILE A 65 -49.78 55.17 -8.01
N THR A 66 -49.05 54.06 -7.99
CA THR A 66 -49.40 52.83 -7.26
C THR A 66 -49.37 53.05 -5.75
N GLN A 67 -48.43 53.85 -5.23
CA GLN A 67 -48.33 54.20 -3.81
C GLN A 67 -49.38 55.24 -3.39
N GLN A 68 -49.80 56.12 -4.31
CA GLN A 68 -50.93 57.03 -4.07
C GLN A 68 -52.28 56.31 -4.04
N LEU A 69 -52.49 55.33 -4.93
CA LEU A 69 -53.71 54.52 -4.95
C LEU A 69 -53.81 53.59 -3.73
N ASP A 70 -52.68 53.01 -3.28
CA ASP A 70 -52.62 52.18 -2.08
C ASP A 70 -52.86 53.02 -0.80
N LEU A 71 -52.39 54.27 -0.77
CA LEU A 71 -52.69 55.22 0.32
C LEU A 71 -54.17 55.65 0.35
N MET A 72 -54.82 55.82 -0.81
CA MET A 72 -56.25 56.16 -0.90
C MET A 72 -57.15 54.98 -0.49
N GLU A 73 -56.73 53.75 -0.76
CA GLU A 73 -57.43 52.55 -0.30
C GLU A 73 -57.22 52.30 1.21
N GLN A 74 -56.00 52.51 1.73
CA GLN A 74 -55.70 52.40 3.16
C GLN A 74 -56.37 53.50 4.01
N LEU A 75 -56.61 54.68 3.45
CA LEU A 75 -57.35 55.78 4.09
C LEU A 75 -58.88 55.66 3.96
N GLY A 76 -59.39 54.62 3.27
CA GLY A 76 -60.83 54.38 3.11
C GLY A 76 -61.55 55.41 2.24
N LEU A 77 -60.82 56.19 1.45
CA LEU A 77 -61.35 57.25 0.58
C LEU A 77 -61.72 56.66 -0.79
N LYS A 78 -62.66 55.70 -0.81
CA LYS A 78 -63.24 55.22 -2.07
C LYS A 78 -64.28 56.24 -2.55
N VAL A 79 -63.92 57.05 -3.56
CA VAL A 79 -64.89 57.91 -4.25
C VAL A 79 -65.85 56.99 -5.01
N ASP A 80 -67.12 57.00 -4.62
CA ASP A 80 -68.17 56.24 -5.28
C ASP A 80 -68.23 56.56 -6.79
N GLN A 81 -68.47 55.55 -7.62
CA GLN A 81 -68.52 55.67 -9.07
C GLN A 81 -69.58 56.70 -9.52
N SER A 82 -70.65 56.89 -8.76
CA SER A 82 -71.64 57.94 -9.05
C SER A 82 -71.08 59.34 -8.80
N THR A 83 -70.21 59.51 -7.79
CA THR A 83 -69.50 60.77 -7.51
C THR A 83 -68.46 61.08 -8.59
N TYR A 84 -67.72 60.07 -9.06
CA TYR A 84 -66.78 60.23 -10.18
C TYR A 84 -67.51 60.59 -11.48
N ASN A 85 -68.61 59.90 -11.79
CA ASN A 85 -69.41 60.18 -12.98
C ASN A 85 -70.10 61.56 -12.92
N THR A 86 -70.52 61.99 -11.73
CA THR A 86 -71.07 63.34 -11.50
C THR A 86 -70.01 64.42 -11.66
N PHE A 87 -68.79 64.19 -11.17
CA PHE A 87 -67.66 65.10 -11.37
C PHE A 87 -67.27 65.22 -12.85
N VAL A 88 -67.20 64.09 -13.59
CA VAL A 88 -66.93 64.10 -15.04
C VAL A 88 -68.05 64.81 -15.81
N SER A 89 -69.31 64.59 -15.46
CA SER A 89 -70.46 65.26 -16.09
C SER A 89 -70.49 66.77 -15.80
N GLN A 90 -70.18 67.20 -14.57
CA GLN A 90 -70.11 68.61 -14.21
C GLN A 90 -68.87 69.30 -14.82
N THR A 91 -67.76 68.58 -14.95
CA THR A 91 -66.54 69.09 -15.61
C THR A 91 -66.74 69.24 -17.12
N ASN A 92 -67.42 68.29 -17.77
CA ASN A 92 -67.79 68.40 -19.19
C ASN A 92 -68.85 69.48 -19.46
N THR A 93 -69.78 69.71 -18.51
CA THR A 93 -70.76 70.80 -18.60
C THR A 93 -70.08 72.17 -18.37
N ALA A 94 -69.11 72.26 -17.46
CA ALA A 94 -68.31 73.47 -17.21
C ALA A 94 -67.31 73.80 -18.33
N LEU A 95 -66.94 72.82 -19.18
CA LEU A 95 -66.10 73.02 -20.36
C LEU A 95 -66.89 73.19 -21.67
N GLY A 96 -68.18 72.84 -21.69
CA GLY A 96 -69.06 72.93 -22.87
C GLY A 96 -69.57 74.34 -23.19
N ASP A 97 -69.53 75.28 -22.23
CA ASP A 97 -70.06 76.64 -22.40
C ASP A 97 -69.03 77.66 -22.94
N ARG A 98 -67.86 77.22 -23.43
CA ARG A 98 -66.87 78.14 -24.02
C ARG A 98 -66.82 78.21 -25.55
N TYR A 99 -67.33 77.25 -26.32
CA TYR A 99 -67.52 77.37 -27.78
C TYR A 99 -68.55 76.35 -28.30
N THR A 100 -69.51 76.79 -29.13
CA THR A 100 -70.39 75.87 -29.86
C THR A 100 -69.61 75.11 -30.95
N LYS A 101 -70.09 73.95 -31.42
CA LYS A 101 -69.40 73.14 -32.46
C LYS A 101 -69.07 73.93 -33.74
N ALA A 102 -69.91 74.91 -34.09
CA ALA A 102 -69.66 75.80 -35.23
C ALA A 102 -68.49 76.78 -34.98
N GLU A 103 -68.19 77.11 -33.72
CA GLU A 103 -67.08 77.98 -33.31
C GLU A 103 -65.77 77.22 -33.06
N SER A 104 -65.81 75.92 -32.74
CA SER A 104 -64.61 75.06 -32.73
C SER A 104 -64.11 74.79 -34.15
N ASP A 105 -65.01 74.56 -35.10
CA ASP A 105 -64.67 74.21 -36.48
C ASP A 105 -64.13 75.44 -37.28
N GLY A 106 -64.35 76.66 -36.81
CA GLY A 106 -63.74 77.90 -37.35
C GLY A 106 -62.39 78.29 -36.71
N ARG A 107 -62.01 77.68 -35.58
CA ARG A 107 -60.68 77.85 -34.95
C ARG A 107 -59.74 76.66 -35.20
N TYR A 108 -60.28 75.55 -35.70
CA TYR A 108 -59.52 74.47 -36.31
C TYR A 108 -59.14 74.87 -37.74
N ASP A 109 -58.12 75.71 -37.85
CA ASP A 109 -57.48 76.02 -39.13
C ASP A 109 -56.86 74.74 -39.70
N VAL A 110 -57.49 74.18 -40.74
CA VAL A 110 -56.98 73.06 -41.55
C VAL A 110 -55.73 73.47 -42.35
N THR A 111 -55.23 74.69 -42.17
CA THR A 111 -54.08 75.33 -42.84
C THR A 111 -53.21 76.19 -41.91
N GLY A 112 -53.21 75.92 -40.60
CA GLY A 112 -52.39 76.66 -39.64
C GLY A 112 -50.90 76.35 -39.76
N THR A 113 -50.05 77.37 -39.71
CA THR A 113 -48.59 77.38 -39.98
C THR A 113 -47.75 76.27 -39.31
N ALA A 114 -48.25 75.64 -38.24
CA ALA A 114 -47.63 74.49 -37.60
C ALA A 114 -47.87 73.15 -38.35
N SER A 115 -49.06 72.94 -38.92
CA SER A 115 -49.38 71.73 -39.71
C SER A 115 -48.66 71.75 -41.08
N GLY A 116 -48.51 72.94 -41.67
CA GLY A 116 -47.68 73.14 -42.86
C GLY A 116 -46.19 72.90 -42.60
N ALA A 117 -45.67 73.26 -41.43
CA ALA A 117 -44.28 73.00 -41.05
C ALA A 117 -44.01 71.51 -40.78
N VAL A 118 -44.94 70.79 -40.14
CA VAL A 118 -44.82 69.34 -39.90
C VAL A 118 -44.99 68.55 -41.21
N SER A 119 -45.94 68.92 -42.06
CA SER A 119 -46.10 68.27 -43.38
C SER A 119 -44.92 68.56 -44.31
N ALA A 120 -44.31 69.75 -44.23
CA ALA A 120 -43.07 70.06 -44.96
C ALA A 120 -41.85 69.32 -44.40
N HIS A 121 -41.82 69.03 -43.09
CA HIS A 121 -40.76 68.23 -42.46
C HIS A 121 -40.90 66.74 -42.81
N GLU A 122 -42.11 66.18 -42.80
CA GLU A 122 -42.37 64.77 -43.16
C GLU A 122 -42.18 64.49 -44.66
N ALA A 123 -42.36 65.50 -45.53
CA ALA A 123 -42.10 65.39 -46.96
C ALA A 123 -40.64 65.73 -47.36
N ALA A 124 -39.82 66.23 -46.43
CA ALA A 124 -38.41 66.49 -46.66
C ALA A 124 -37.60 65.18 -46.51
N PRO A 125 -36.68 64.86 -47.43
CA PRO A 125 -35.71 63.78 -47.22
C PRO A 125 -34.93 64.04 -45.92
N ASP A 126 -34.75 63.01 -45.09
CA ASP A 126 -34.02 63.12 -43.82
C ASP A 126 -32.67 63.85 -44.03
N PRO A 127 -32.43 64.99 -43.35
CA PRO A 127 -31.18 65.73 -43.48
C PRO A 127 -29.96 64.97 -42.89
N HIS A 128 -30.15 63.81 -42.27
CA HIS A 128 -29.09 62.95 -41.76
C HIS A 128 -29.15 61.57 -42.42
N PRO A 129 -28.55 61.39 -43.62
CA PRO A 129 -28.54 60.10 -44.33
C PRO A 129 -27.82 58.96 -43.59
N GLN A 130 -27.16 59.20 -42.46
CA GLN A 130 -26.33 58.23 -41.74
C GLN A 130 -26.05 58.68 -40.30
N TYR A 131 -26.45 57.89 -39.29
CA TYR A 131 -26.03 58.05 -37.88
C TYR A 131 -24.58 57.61 -37.60
N THR A 132 -23.83 57.23 -38.64
CA THR A 132 -22.41 56.91 -38.55
C THR A 132 -21.70 57.49 -39.76
N THR A 133 -20.65 58.27 -39.54
CA THR A 133 -19.76 58.66 -40.63
C THR A 133 -19.06 57.42 -41.21
N ALA A 134 -18.59 57.48 -42.47
CA ALA A 134 -17.79 56.40 -43.04
C ALA A 134 -16.56 56.03 -42.17
N ALA A 135 -16.07 56.98 -41.36
CA ALA A 135 -15.00 56.76 -40.39
C ALA A 135 -15.46 55.95 -39.15
N GLU A 136 -16.66 56.22 -38.63
CA GLU A 136 -17.22 55.50 -37.48
C GLU A 136 -17.70 54.10 -37.88
N ALA A 137 -18.22 53.92 -39.10
CA ALA A 137 -18.53 52.61 -39.67
C ALA A 137 -17.26 51.76 -39.91
N ALA A 138 -16.14 52.39 -40.34
CA ALA A 138 -14.85 51.72 -40.48
C ALA A 138 -14.21 51.33 -39.14
N ALA A 139 -14.48 52.08 -38.07
CA ALA A 139 -13.99 51.76 -36.72
C ALA A 139 -14.74 50.58 -36.06
N SER A 140 -15.96 50.28 -36.51
CA SER A 140 -16.81 49.20 -35.99
C SER A 140 -16.70 47.87 -36.77
N ALA A 141 -15.91 47.82 -37.84
CA ALA A 141 -15.61 46.56 -38.52
C ALA A 141 -14.83 45.63 -37.56
N PRO A 142 -15.24 44.35 -37.38
CA PRO A 142 -14.62 43.45 -36.39
C PRO A 142 -13.13 43.19 -36.62
N VAL A 143 -12.60 43.49 -37.82
CA VAL A 143 -11.16 43.48 -38.14
C VAL A 143 -10.76 44.82 -38.75
N GLN A 144 -9.98 45.60 -37.98
CA GLN A 144 -9.45 46.90 -38.43
C GLN A 144 -8.23 46.78 -39.36
N SER A 145 -7.43 45.71 -39.25
CA SER A 145 -6.38 45.35 -40.22
C SER A 145 -5.84 43.94 -39.93
N VAL A 146 -5.73 43.10 -40.96
CA VAL A 146 -4.84 41.93 -41.00
C VAL A 146 -3.99 42.03 -42.26
N GLN A 147 -2.68 42.21 -42.09
CA GLN A 147 -1.73 42.39 -43.21
C GLN A 147 -2.17 43.50 -44.21
N GLY A 148 -2.81 44.56 -43.72
CA GLY A 148 -3.29 45.68 -44.54
C GLY A 148 -4.69 45.51 -45.14
N ARG A 149 -5.41 44.42 -44.81
CA ARG A 149 -6.80 44.18 -45.24
C ARG A 149 -7.78 44.48 -44.11
N THR A 150 -8.92 45.11 -44.40
CA THR A 150 -9.93 45.52 -43.41
C THR A 150 -11.31 44.90 -43.75
N GLY A 151 -12.20 44.78 -42.77
CA GLY A 151 -13.54 44.18 -42.96
C GLY A 151 -13.56 42.65 -42.85
N ASP A 152 -14.33 41.96 -43.71
CA ASP A 152 -14.37 40.50 -43.78
C ASP A 152 -13.08 39.96 -44.43
N VAL A 153 -12.09 39.60 -43.60
CA VAL A 153 -10.79 39.13 -44.10
C VAL A 153 -10.76 37.60 -44.23
N ALA A 154 -10.76 37.10 -45.47
CA ALA A 154 -10.39 35.72 -45.78
C ALA A 154 -8.86 35.60 -45.90
N ILE A 155 -8.25 34.79 -45.05
CA ILE A 155 -6.79 34.57 -44.98
C ILE A 155 -6.46 33.21 -45.59
N THR A 156 -5.50 33.17 -46.51
CA THR A 156 -4.89 31.96 -47.04
C THR A 156 -3.57 31.67 -46.32
N LYS A 157 -3.04 30.45 -46.43
CA LYS A 157 -1.73 30.12 -45.86
C LYS A 157 -0.60 31.03 -46.37
N ALA A 158 -0.72 31.57 -47.59
CA ALA A 158 0.24 32.51 -48.15
C ALA A 158 0.22 33.87 -47.44
N ASP A 159 -0.94 34.34 -46.98
CA ASP A 159 -1.09 35.64 -46.32
C ASP A 159 -0.34 35.73 -44.96
N VAL A 160 -0.07 34.58 -44.34
CA VAL A 160 0.70 34.46 -43.07
C VAL A 160 2.11 33.87 -43.27
N GLY A 161 2.62 33.83 -44.51
CA GLY A 161 3.97 33.32 -44.80
C GLY A 161 4.12 31.80 -44.72
N LEU A 162 3.00 31.06 -44.66
CA LEU A 162 2.95 29.60 -44.58
C LEU A 162 2.54 28.94 -45.92
N GLY A 163 2.75 29.64 -47.05
CA GLY A 163 2.33 29.16 -48.38
C GLY A 163 2.92 27.81 -48.79
N SER A 164 4.09 27.45 -48.24
CA SER A 164 4.74 26.14 -48.44
C SER A 164 4.39 25.10 -47.36
N ALA A 165 3.60 25.47 -46.36
CA ALA A 165 3.20 24.56 -45.29
C ALA A 165 2.01 23.68 -45.73
N ASP A 166 2.29 22.42 -46.01
CA ASP A 166 1.24 21.43 -46.24
C ASP A 166 0.71 20.88 -44.90
N ASN A 167 -0.59 20.53 -44.85
CA ASN A 167 -1.21 19.87 -43.70
C ASN A 167 -1.15 18.34 -43.89
N THR A 168 0.02 17.84 -44.28
CA THR A 168 0.26 16.42 -44.48
C THR A 168 0.30 15.75 -43.11
N GLY A 169 -0.64 14.83 -42.85
CA GLY A 169 -0.64 14.03 -41.62
C GLY A 169 0.67 13.26 -41.46
N ASP A 170 1.06 12.96 -40.22
CA ASP A 170 2.38 12.40 -39.91
C ASP A 170 2.75 11.15 -40.73
N MET A 171 1.76 10.29 -41.03
CA MET A 171 1.96 9.08 -41.85
C MET A 171 2.27 9.36 -43.33
N ALA A 172 1.87 10.52 -43.86
CA ALA A 172 2.06 10.88 -45.26
C ALA A 172 3.25 11.84 -45.46
N LYS A 173 3.97 12.20 -44.38
CA LYS A 173 5.17 13.03 -44.47
C LYS A 173 6.28 12.25 -45.19
N PRO A 174 6.90 12.80 -46.24
CA PRO A 174 7.98 12.12 -46.94
C PRO A 174 9.21 11.99 -46.04
N VAL A 175 9.81 10.80 -46.02
CA VAL A 175 11.16 10.60 -45.47
C VAL A 175 12.17 11.11 -46.50
N SER A 176 13.15 11.90 -46.09
CA SER A 176 14.17 12.38 -47.03
C SER A 176 14.99 11.21 -47.59
N THR A 177 15.51 11.35 -48.81
CA THR A 177 16.36 10.31 -49.44
C THR A 177 17.57 9.95 -48.57
N ALA A 178 18.14 10.94 -47.86
CA ALA A 178 19.24 10.71 -46.93
C ALA A 178 18.81 9.88 -45.71
N GLN A 179 17.63 10.14 -45.14
CA GLN A 179 17.09 9.35 -44.04
C GLN A 179 16.75 7.93 -44.47
N ALA A 180 16.17 7.76 -45.66
CA ALA A 180 15.87 6.44 -46.21
C ALA A 180 17.14 5.63 -46.47
N ALA A 181 18.19 6.25 -47.03
CA ALA A 181 19.49 5.62 -47.25
C ALA A 181 20.17 5.21 -45.93
N ALA A 182 20.10 6.04 -44.89
CA ALA A 182 20.64 5.72 -43.58
C ALA A 182 19.87 4.59 -42.88
N LEU A 183 18.54 4.51 -43.08
CA LEU A 183 17.71 3.45 -42.53
C LEU A 183 17.98 2.10 -43.22
N ALA A 184 18.22 2.11 -44.53
CA ALA A 184 18.55 0.92 -45.32
C ALA A 184 19.88 0.25 -44.92
N LEU A 185 20.73 0.94 -44.14
CA LEU A 185 21.97 0.36 -43.58
C LEU A 185 21.75 -0.36 -42.24
N LYS A 186 20.54 -0.31 -41.69
CA LYS A 186 20.20 -1.00 -40.44
C LYS A 186 19.68 -2.41 -40.73
N VAL A 187 20.03 -3.35 -39.86
CA VAL A 187 19.44 -4.69 -39.83
C VAL A 187 18.06 -4.61 -39.19
N ASP A 188 17.08 -5.25 -39.81
CA ASP A 188 15.76 -5.47 -39.22
C ASP A 188 15.81 -6.65 -38.24
N VAL A 189 15.06 -6.55 -37.15
CA VAL A 189 15.02 -7.62 -36.13
C VAL A 189 14.50 -8.93 -36.73
N THR A 190 13.61 -8.86 -37.73
CA THR A 190 13.09 -10.03 -38.46
C THR A 190 14.15 -10.72 -39.34
N ASP A 191 15.28 -10.06 -39.61
CA ASP A 191 16.40 -10.64 -40.33
C ASP A 191 17.39 -11.35 -39.41
N VAL A 192 17.28 -11.21 -38.08
CA VAL A 192 18.10 -11.95 -37.13
C VAL A 192 17.54 -13.37 -36.99
N LEU A 193 18.30 -14.35 -37.46
CA LEU A 193 17.88 -15.75 -37.50
C LEU A 193 18.29 -16.50 -36.24
N ASP A 194 17.34 -17.21 -35.62
CA ASP A 194 17.57 -18.10 -34.50
C ASP A 194 17.60 -19.58 -34.94
N GLN A 195 18.33 -19.88 -36.01
CA GLN A 195 18.44 -21.23 -36.59
C GLN A 195 19.81 -21.44 -37.25
N LEU A 196 20.53 -22.50 -36.88
CA LEU A 196 21.88 -22.81 -37.42
C LEU A 196 21.87 -23.44 -38.81
N GLU A 197 20.72 -23.91 -39.28
CA GLU A 197 20.59 -24.58 -40.58
C GLU A 197 20.21 -23.63 -41.72
N SER A 198 20.13 -22.32 -41.45
CA SER A 198 19.81 -21.35 -42.52
C SER A 198 20.94 -21.26 -43.55
N ALA A 199 20.56 -21.28 -44.83
CA ALA A 199 21.48 -21.06 -45.94
C ALA A 199 21.48 -19.59 -46.43
N ASP A 200 20.72 -18.69 -45.77
CA ASP A 200 20.65 -17.29 -46.15
C ASP A 200 21.92 -16.53 -45.73
N ALA A 201 22.81 -16.32 -46.69
CA ALA A 201 24.09 -15.64 -46.49
C ALA A 201 23.96 -14.14 -46.16
N THR A 202 22.76 -13.56 -46.27
CA THR A 202 22.51 -12.12 -46.08
C THR A 202 21.97 -11.77 -44.70
N LYS A 203 21.66 -12.78 -43.88
CA LYS A 203 21.01 -12.61 -42.58
C LYS A 203 21.93 -12.98 -41.41
N PRO A 204 22.03 -12.13 -40.37
CA PRO A 204 22.86 -12.44 -39.20
C PRO A 204 22.21 -13.52 -38.31
N LEU A 205 23.05 -14.31 -37.63
CA LEU A 205 22.61 -15.23 -36.58
C LEU A 205 22.33 -14.50 -35.27
N SER A 206 21.39 -15.03 -34.49
CA SER A 206 21.10 -14.54 -33.14
C SER A 206 22.27 -14.81 -32.18
N ALA A 207 22.35 -14.04 -31.10
CA ALA A 207 23.29 -14.31 -30.01
C ALA A 207 23.07 -15.69 -29.35
N ASN A 208 21.82 -16.19 -29.34
CA ASN A 208 21.50 -17.52 -28.82
C ASN A 208 22.15 -18.62 -29.69
N GLN A 209 22.13 -18.47 -31.02
CA GLN A 209 22.85 -19.39 -31.91
C GLN A 209 24.37 -19.30 -31.75
N GLY A 210 24.90 -18.12 -31.40
CA GLY A 210 26.30 -17.97 -30.99
C GLY A 210 26.66 -18.81 -29.75
N ARG A 211 25.78 -18.88 -28.74
CA ARG A 211 25.96 -19.76 -27.57
C ARG A 211 25.89 -21.23 -27.96
N VAL A 212 24.91 -21.63 -28.77
CA VAL A 212 24.77 -23.03 -29.24
C VAL A 212 26.02 -23.48 -30.00
N LEU A 213 26.54 -22.65 -30.91
CA LEU A 213 27.79 -22.93 -31.60
C LEU A 213 28.95 -23.07 -30.63
N LYS A 214 29.05 -22.20 -29.62
CA LYS A 214 30.08 -22.30 -28.58
C LYS A 214 30.01 -23.64 -27.83
N GLU A 215 28.82 -24.07 -27.41
CA GLU A 215 28.65 -25.36 -26.72
C GLU A 215 29.07 -26.55 -27.60
N LEU A 216 28.69 -26.53 -28.89
CA LEU A 216 29.14 -27.56 -29.84
C LEU A 216 30.65 -27.56 -30.01
N ILE A 217 31.28 -26.39 -30.07
CA ILE A 217 32.74 -26.24 -30.16
C ILE A 217 33.41 -26.73 -28.87
N ASP A 218 32.90 -26.35 -27.70
CA ASP A 218 33.43 -26.77 -26.40
C ASP A 218 33.34 -28.31 -26.26
N ASN A 219 32.24 -28.93 -26.73
CA ASN A 219 32.10 -30.39 -26.75
C ASN A 219 33.13 -31.06 -27.66
N ILE A 220 33.38 -30.50 -28.84
CA ILE A 220 34.42 -30.99 -29.76
C ILE A 220 35.81 -30.81 -29.15
N GLN A 221 36.10 -29.66 -28.53
CA GLN A 221 37.36 -29.41 -27.85
C GLN A 221 37.57 -30.38 -26.69
N THR A 222 36.54 -30.64 -25.89
CA THR A 222 36.60 -31.63 -24.81
C THR A 222 36.93 -33.02 -25.34
N LEU A 223 36.38 -33.40 -26.50
CA LEU A 223 36.71 -34.66 -27.15
C LEU A 223 38.14 -34.69 -27.70
N LEU A 224 38.60 -33.60 -28.32
CA LEU A 224 39.94 -33.48 -28.90
C LEU A 224 41.05 -33.33 -27.85
N GLU A 225 40.73 -32.74 -26.70
CA GLU A 225 41.62 -32.61 -25.54
C GLU A 225 41.60 -33.87 -24.67
N SER A 226 40.64 -34.78 -24.87
CA SER A 226 40.69 -36.08 -24.22
C SER A 226 41.83 -36.91 -24.82
N ASP A 227 42.64 -37.53 -23.96
CA ASP A 227 43.70 -38.45 -24.38
C ASP A 227 43.17 -39.72 -25.08
N ASN A 228 41.84 -39.85 -25.24
CA ASN A 228 41.17 -41.07 -25.67
C ASN A 228 40.18 -40.83 -26.82
N ILE A 229 40.64 -40.13 -27.85
CA ILE A 229 39.85 -39.82 -29.05
C ILE A 229 39.56 -41.08 -29.90
N ASN A 230 40.21 -42.21 -29.59
CA ASN A 230 40.20 -43.45 -30.39
C ASN A 230 39.61 -44.67 -29.66
N LEU A 231 39.16 -44.53 -28.40
CA LEU A 231 38.84 -45.67 -27.51
C LEU A 231 40.03 -46.63 -27.27
N ASP A 232 41.28 -46.19 -27.40
CA ASP A 232 42.50 -47.03 -27.28
C ASP A 232 42.48 -47.86 -25.99
N SER A 233 42.09 -47.25 -24.87
CA SER A 233 42.01 -47.96 -23.58
C SER A 233 40.90 -49.02 -23.51
N LEU A 234 39.81 -48.88 -24.28
CA LEU A 234 38.77 -49.92 -24.37
C LEU A 234 39.16 -51.00 -25.37
N GLN A 235 39.86 -50.65 -26.45
CA GLN A 235 40.38 -51.61 -27.41
C GLN A 235 41.42 -52.52 -26.74
N GLU A 236 42.33 -51.97 -25.93
CA GLU A 236 43.27 -52.75 -25.12
C GLU A 236 42.56 -53.74 -24.18
N VAL A 237 41.45 -53.33 -23.56
CA VAL A 237 40.65 -54.22 -22.69
C VAL A 237 39.97 -55.32 -23.50
N VAL A 238 39.44 -55.01 -24.68
CA VAL A 238 38.81 -55.99 -25.58
C VAL A 238 39.85 -57.01 -26.04
N ASP A 239 41.02 -56.56 -26.50
CA ASP A 239 42.12 -57.43 -26.93
C ASP A 239 42.58 -58.35 -25.80
N PHE A 240 42.66 -57.84 -24.56
CA PHE A 240 43.01 -58.65 -23.39
C PHE A 240 41.94 -59.70 -23.04
N ILE A 241 40.66 -59.39 -23.21
CA ILE A 241 39.56 -60.34 -23.01
C ILE A 241 39.61 -61.45 -24.06
N GLU A 242 39.93 -61.12 -25.30
CA GLU A 242 40.09 -62.09 -26.38
C GLU A 242 41.29 -63.00 -26.14
N GLN A 243 42.44 -62.45 -25.72
CA GLN A 243 43.61 -63.25 -25.35
C GLN A 243 43.32 -64.18 -24.17
N ASN A 244 42.69 -63.69 -23.10
CA ASN A 244 42.33 -64.53 -21.95
C ASN A 244 41.39 -65.68 -22.33
N ARG A 245 40.48 -65.45 -23.29
CA ARG A 245 39.59 -66.49 -23.79
C ARG A 245 40.38 -67.60 -24.46
N GLU A 246 41.36 -67.26 -25.29
CA GLU A 246 42.24 -68.23 -25.93
C GLU A 246 43.13 -68.97 -24.90
N ASP A 247 43.72 -68.26 -23.95
CA ASP A 247 44.55 -68.84 -22.90
C ASP A 247 43.77 -69.87 -22.06
N LEU A 248 42.54 -69.51 -21.66
CA LEU A 248 41.66 -70.41 -20.91
C LEU A 248 41.23 -71.64 -21.73
N GLN A 249 40.93 -71.47 -23.02
CA GLN A 249 40.61 -72.60 -23.91
C GLN A 249 41.80 -73.55 -24.08
N ASN A 250 43.02 -73.02 -24.00
CA ASN A 250 44.24 -73.80 -24.15
C ASN A 250 44.67 -74.51 -22.87
N LEU A 251 44.07 -74.26 -21.70
CA LEU A 251 44.43 -74.95 -20.46
C LEU A 251 44.16 -76.47 -20.53
N GLY A 252 45.19 -77.25 -20.24
CA GLY A 252 45.22 -78.70 -20.26
C GLY A 252 46.33 -79.24 -19.34
N ILE A 253 46.42 -80.57 -19.23
CA ILE A 253 47.37 -81.21 -18.29
C ILE A 253 48.83 -80.84 -18.61
N SER A 254 49.14 -80.66 -19.90
CA SER A 254 50.48 -80.34 -20.38
C SER A 254 50.96 -78.92 -20.06
N ASN A 255 50.06 -77.98 -19.80
CA ASN A 255 50.38 -76.56 -19.57
C ASN A 255 49.84 -76.01 -18.24
N ILE A 256 49.14 -76.82 -17.45
CA ILE A 256 48.89 -76.53 -16.03
C ILE A 256 50.05 -77.09 -15.20
N ALA A 257 50.88 -76.20 -14.67
CA ALA A 257 52.05 -76.56 -13.88
C ALA A 257 51.67 -77.47 -12.68
N GLY A 258 52.39 -78.59 -12.55
CA GLY A 258 52.23 -79.52 -11.42
C GLY A 258 51.04 -80.47 -11.49
N LEU A 259 50.09 -80.27 -12.40
CA LEU A 259 48.90 -81.14 -12.50
C LEU A 259 49.27 -82.58 -12.87
N GLN A 260 50.25 -82.78 -13.77
CA GLN A 260 50.76 -84.11 -14.12
C GLN A 260 51.29 -84.86 -12.89
N ALA A 261 52.14 -84.21 -12.09
CA ALA A 261 52.75 -84.83 -10.91
C ALA A 261 51.73 -85.20 -9.81
N ALA A 262 50.69 -84.37 -9.65
CA ALA A 262 49.61 -84.64 -8.70
C ALA A 262 48.77 -85.85 -9.11
N LEU A 263 48.47 -85.99 -10.40
CA LEU A 263 47.74 -87.15 -10.94
C LEU A 263 48.56 -88.43 -10.78
N ASP A 264 49.86 -88.38 -11.08
CA ASP A 264 50.76 -89.54 -10.96
C ASP A 264 50.88 -90.02 -9.51
N SER A 265 50.89 -89.11 -8.54
CA SER A 265 50.99 -89.44 -7.10
C SER A 265 49.76 -90.18 -6.56
N LYS A 266 48.56 -89.88 -7.09
CA LYS A 266 47.31 -90.50 -6.64
C LYS A 266 47.16 -91.95 -7.12
N ALA A 267 47.81 -92.31 -8.23
CA ALA A 267 47.77 -93.68 -8.76
C ALA A 267 48.57 -94.69 -7.92
N ALA A 268 49.56 -94.25 -7.14
CA ALA A 268 50.47 -95.13 -6.38
C ALA A 268 49.87 -95.74 -5.10
N THR A 269 48.75 -95.22 -4.58
CA THR A 269 48.20 -95.61 -3.26
C THR A 269 47.38 -96.91 -3.25
N ASN A 270 47.11 -97.52 -4.41
CA ASN A 270 46.28 -98.73 -4.51
C ASN A 270 47.05 -100.06 -4.33
N GLY A 271 48.38 -100.03 -4.15
CA GLY A 271 49.24 -101.22 -4.02
C GLY A 271 49.27 -101.88 -2.62
N ASP A 272 48.82 -101.19 -1.57
CA ASP A 272 49.04 -101.62 -0.17
C ASP A 272 47.98 -102.59 0.41
N TYR A 273 46.87 -102.85 -0.29
CA TYR A 273 45.79 -103.70 0.22
C TYR A 273 46.08 -105.21 0.22
N VAL A 274 47.18 -105.66 -0.40
CA VAL A 274 47.50 -107.10 -0.56
C VAL A 274 48.28 -107.68 0.63
N ASN A 275 48.95 -106.84 1.45
CA ASN A 275 49.82 -107.32 2.54
C ASN A 275 49.12 -107.58 3.90
N LEU A 276 47.90 -107.07 4.12
CA LEU A 276 47.22 -107.19 5.43
C LEU A 276 46.51 -108.53 5.69
N ARG A 277 46.20 -109.33 4.65
CA ARG A 277 45.44 -110.58 4.80
C ARG A 277 46.29 -111.80 5.21
N ALA A 278 47.62 -111.67 5.23
CA ALA A 278 48.54 -112.79 5.44
C ALA A 278 48.95 -113.03 6.91
N ARG A 279 48.55 -112.16 7.85
CA ARG A 279 48.95 -112.25 9.27
C ARG A 279 47.71 -112.33 10.16
N SER A 280 47.41 -113.50 10.73
CA SER A 280 46.37 -113.66 11.77
C SER A 280 46.65 -112.73 12.96
N THR A 281 45.84 -111.68 13.11
CA THR A 281 45.96 -110.71 14.21
C THR A 281 45.05 -111.09 15.39
N THR A 282 45.59 -111.02 16.60
CA THR A 282 44.91 -111.09 17.90
C THR A 282 44.43 -109.70 18.36
N ALA A 283 43.60 -109.63 19.40
CA ALA A 283 43.13 -108.33 19.95
C ALA A 283 44.28 -107.45 20.47
N ALA A 284 45.39 -108.07 20.92
CA ALA A 284 46.60 -107.36 21.31
C ALA A 284 47.36 -106.75 20.11
N ASP A 285 47.32 -107.39 18.94
CA ASP A 285 47.98 -106.88 17.72
C ASP A 285 47.35 -105.59 17.19
N VAL A 286 46.11 -105.31 17.61
CA VAL A 286 45.38 -104.07 17.32
C VAL A 286 45.20 -103.17 18.55
N GLY A 287 45.88 -103.48 19.68
CA GLY A 287 45.85 -102.66 20.90
C GLY A 287 44.50 -102.60 21.62
N LEU A 288 43.67 -103.64 21.48
CA LEU A 288 42.33 -103.74 22.08
C LEU A 288 42.24 -104.82 23.16
N ASP A 289 43.38 -105.27 23.70
CA ASP A 289 43.45 -106.32 24.73
C ASP A 289 42.84 -105.93 26.08
N GLN A 290 42.60 -104.63 26.30
CA GLN A 290 41.99 -104.08 27.52
C GLN A 290 40.49 -103.78 27.38
N VAL A 291 39.88 -104.07 26.23
CA VAL A 291 38.45 -103.82 26.00
C VAL A 291 37.66 -105.06 26.41
N ASP A 292 36.94 -104.98 27.54
CA ASP A 292 35.93 -105.97 27.92
C ASP A 292 34.57 -105.65 27.26
N ASN A 293 33.76 -106.68 27.01
CA ASN A 293 32.41 -106.53 26.45
C ASN A 293 31.35 -106.71 27.55
N THR A 294 31.50 -105.98 28.67
CA THR A 294 30.52 -105.99 29.76
C THR A 294 29.19 -105.37 29.30
N PRO A 295 28.02 -106.04 29.46
CA PRO A 295 26.72 -105.50 29.09
C PRO A 295 26.45 -104.16 29.78
N ASP A 296 25.82 -103.21 29.08
CA ASP A 296 25.64 -101.82 29.56
C ASP A 296 25.02 -101.73 30.96
N ALA A 297 24.06 -102.62 31.28
CA ALA A 297 23.40 -102.66 32.59
C ALA A 297 24.32 -103.07 33.75
N SER A 298 25.46 -103.69 33.45
CA SER A 298 26.45 -104.19 34.42
C SER A 298 27.71 -103.31 34.47
N LYS A 299 27.78 -102.25 33.65
CA LYS A 299 28.88 -101.31 33.69
C LYS A 299 28.84 -100.53 35.01
N PRO A 300 29.92 -100.52 35.80
CA PRO A 300 29.93 -99.77 37.04
C PRO A 300 29.83 -98.27 36.74
N VAL A 301 28.96 -97.56 37.47
CA VAL A 301 29.01 -96.10 37.52
C VAL A 301 30.11 -95.69 38.49
N SER A 302 30.88 -94.67 38.15
CA SER A 302 31.90 -94.14 39.05
C SER A 302 31.25 -93.56 40.32
N SER A 303 31.99 -93.53 41.43
CA SER A 303 31.54 -92.87 42.67
C SER A 303 31.19 -91.39 42.45
N ALA A 304 31.87 -90.71 41.52
CA ALA A 304 31.57 -89.35 41.11
C ALA A 304 30.24 -89.25 40.32
N GLN A 305 29.97 -90.20 39.42
CA GLN A 305 28.68 -90.26 38.72
C GLN A 305 27.53 -90.57 39.67
N GLN A 306 27.73 -91.47 40.64
CA GLN A 306 26.73 -91.77 41.65
C GLN A 306 26.42 -90.55 42.52
N ALA A 307 27.45 -89.86 43.04
CA ALA A 307 27.27 -88.64 43.82
C ALA A 307 26.56 -87.52 43.04
N ALA A 308 26.84 -87.40 41.73
CA ALA A 308 26.15 -86.44 40.87
C ALA A 308 24.69 -86.83 40.59
N LEU A 309 24.38 -88.12 40.49
CA LEU A 309 23.02 -88.63 40.33
C LEU A 309 22.19 -88.45 41.61
N ASP A 310 22.77 -88.72 42.78
CA ASP A 310 22.11 -88.57 44.09
C ASP A 310 21.69 -87.10 44.37
N GLY A 311 22.32 -86.13 43.70
CA GLY A 311 21.95 -84.71 43.76
C GLY A 311 20.82 -84.29 42.80
N LYS A 312 20.42 -85.15 41.86
CA LYS A 312 19.31 -84.87 40.94
C LYS A 312 17.98 -85.27 41.58
N VAL A 313 16.93 -84.52 41.26
CA VAL A 313 15.57 -84.87 41.70
C VAL A 313 14.70 -85.30 40.54
N GLY A 314 13.80 -86.23 40.82
CA GLY A 314 12.87 -86.80 39.84
C GLY A 314 11.81 -85.79 39.38
N THR A 315 11.12 -86.11 38.29
CA THR A 315 10.05 -85.28 37.70
C THR A 315 8.85 -85.10 38.62
N ASP A 316 8.74 -85.94 39.64
CA ASP A 316 7.63 -85.97 40.61
C ASP A 316 8.06 -85.34 41.95
N ASP A 317 9.25 -84.72 42.00
CA ASP A 317 9.78 -84.07 43.18
C ASP A 317 9.00 -82.80 43.54
N SER A 318 8.62 -82.68 44.81
CA SER A 318 7.78 -81.59 45.31
C SER A 318 8.39 -80.19 45.13
N ARG A 319 9.72 -80.07 44.95
CA ARG A 319 10.40 -78.81 44.65
C ARG A 319 10.19 -78.33 43.20
N LEU A 320 9.68 -79.19 42.32
CA LEU A 320 9.38 -78.87 40.92
C LEU A 320 7.94 -78.39 40.71
N THR A 321 7.11 -78.33 41.75
CA THR A 321 5.78 -77.75 41.67
C THR A 321 5.86 -76.22 41.54
N ASN A 322 4.93 -75.61 40.79
CA ASN A 322 4.82 -74.14 40.65
C ASN A 322 4.51 -73.43 41.99
N ALA A 323 4.27 -74.19 43.06
CA ALA A 323 3.99 -73.72 44.41
C ALA A 323 5.26 -73.41 45.22
N ARG A 324 6.34 -72.94 44.59
CA ARG A 324 7.36 -72.20 45.33
C ARG A 324 6.74 -70.87 45.75
N GLU A 325 6.08 -70.86 46.90
CA GLU A 325 5.79 -69.60 47.57
C GLU A 325 7.12 -68.87 47.74
N TRP A 326 7.19 -67.69 47.13
CA TRP A 326 8.30 -66.79 47.30
C TRP A 326 8.39 -66.45 48.78
N THR A 327 9.45 -66.91 49.48
CA THR A 327 9.64 -66.73 50.92
C THR A 327 9.85 -65.26 51.36
N ALA A 328 9.85 -64.32 50.43
CA ALA A 328 9.91 -62.90 50.75
C ALA A 328 8.53 -62.42 51.14
N SER A 329 8.46 -61.60 52.18
CA SER A 329 7.21 -60.96 52.57
C SER A 329 6.60 -60.17 51.41
N THR A 330 5.29 -60.30 51.26
CA THR A 330 4.53 -59.45 50.33
C THR A 330 4.65 -58.01 50.79
N ILE A 331 5.00 -57.11 49.87
CA ILE A 331 5.17 -55.69 50.17
C ILE A 331 3.88 -55.09 50.76
N SER A 332 4.03 -54.25 51.79
CA SER A 332 2.90 -53.52 52.37
C SER A 332 2.39 -52.44 51.41
N GLN A 333 1.17 -51.92 51.62
CA GLN A 333 0.65 -50.83 50.80
C GLN A 333 1.56 -49.60 50.85
N THR A 334 1.89 -49.16 52.07
CA THR A 334 2.69 -47.96 52.31
C THR A 334 4.08 -48.08 51.70
N GLU A 335 4.69 -49.26 51.75
CA GLU A 335 5.99 -49.51 51.13
C GLU A 335 5.90 -49.56 49.60
N ALA A 336 4.83 -50.13 49.04
CA ALA A 336 4.58 -50.15 47.60
C ALA A 336 4.36 -48.73 47.03
N GLU A 337 3.60 -47.89 47.75
CA GLU A 337 3.32 -46.51 47.36
C GLU A 337 4.56 -45.59 47.49
N ALA A 338 5.46 -45.89 48.42
CA ALA A 338 6.72 -45.15 48.58
C ALA A 338 7.80 -45.54 47.56
N GLY A 339 7.80 -46.78 47.06
CA GLY A 339 8.74 -47.25 46.02
C GLY A 339 10.20 -47.37 46.47
N THR A 340 10.49 -47.42 47.77
CA THR A 340 11.84 -47.34 48.33
C THR A 340 12.49 -48.69 48.66
N ALA A 341 11.85 -49.82 48.32
CA ALA A 341 12.35 -51.16 48.66
C ALA A 341 13.66 -51.48 47.90
N THR A 342 14.77 -51.61 48.63
CA THR A 342 16.08 -52.01 48.08
C THR A 342 16.41 -53.49 48.30
N THR A 343 15.57 -54.22 49.03
CA THR A 343 15.67 -55.66 49.28
C THR A 343 14.59 -56.43 48.53
N ARG A 344 14.80 -57.73 48.32
CA ARG A 344 13.91 -58.58 47.52
C ARG A 344 12.54 -58.74 48.21
N ARG A 345 11.43 -58.38 47.54
CA ARG A 345 10.03 -58.48 48.03
C ARG A 345 9.15 -59.26 47.07
N ALA A 346 8.08 -59.88 47.58
CA ALA A 346 7.01 -60.42 46.75
C ALA A 346 5.97 -59.33 46.43
N TRP A 347 5.45 -59.33 45.20
CA TRP A 347 4.48 -58.34 44.71
C TRP A 347 3.19 -59.00 44.25
N THR A 348 2.04 -58.50 44.71
CA THR A 348 0.73 -58.86 44.16
C THR A 348 0.31 -57.84 43.10
N ALA A 349 -0.59 -58.24 42.19
CA ALA A 349 -1.15 -57.33 41.17
C ALA A 349 -1.78 -56.07 41.79
N GLN A 350 -2.40 -56.21 42.97
CA GLN A 350 -2.94 -55.08 43.72
C GLN A 350 -1.85 -54.09 44.17
N ARG A 351 -0.72 -54.58 44.69
CA ARG A 351 0.39 -53.72 45.15
C ARG A 351 1.08 -53.02 44.00
N VAL A 352 1.21 -53.68 42.84
CA VAL A 352 1.71 -53.06 41.61
C VAL A 352 0.80 -51.90 41.20
N ARG A 353 -0.53 -52.11 41.17
CA ARG A 353 -1.48 -51.03 40.87
C ARG A 353 -1.39 -49.87 41.85
N GLN A 354 -1.29 -50.13 43.16
CA GLN A 354 -1.19 -49.09 44.17
C GLN A 354 0.08 -48.26 44.04
N ALA A 355 1.23 -48.90 43.76
CA ALA A 355 2.48 -48.19 43.48
C ALA A 355 2.35 -47.25 42.28
N VAL A 356 1.75 -47.73 41.18
CA VAL A 356 1.50 -46.92 39.97
C VAL A 356 0.56 -45.74 40.25
N VAL A 357 -0.52 -45.97 41.01
CA VAL A 357 -1.47 -44.92 41.40
C VAL A 357 -0.84 -43.88 42.33
N ALA A 358 -0.03 -44.32 43.30
CA ALA A 358 0.69 -43.41 44.19
C ALA A 358 1.73 -42.57 43.45
N TRP A 359 2.47 -43.17 42.51
CA TRP A 359 3.37 -42.42 41.63
C TRP A 359 2.61 -41.36 40.81
N TRP A 360 1.51 -41.74 40.17
CA TRP A 360 0.67 -40.82 39.41
C TRP A 360 0.14 -39.66 40.29
N ASN A 361 -0.32 -39.98 41.49
CA ASN A 361 -0.84 -38.99 42.44
C ASN A 361 0.26 -38.11 43.07
N SER A 362 1.51 -38.56 43.12
CA SER A 362 2.65 -37.79 43.59
C SER A 362 2.97 -36.58 42.68
N ILE A 363 2.49 -36.61 41.44
CA ILE A 363 2.59 -35.50 40.51
C ILE A 363 1.49 -34.49 40.88
N THR A 364 1.86 -33.51 41.70
CA THR A 364 0.92 -32.54 42.29
C THR A 364 0.56 -31.38 41.37
N SER A 365 1.44 -31.01 40.43
CA SER A 365 1.15 -29.95 39.48
C SER A 365 0.29 -30.45 38.32
N ALA A 366 -0.72 -29.65 37.94
CA ALA A 366 -1.49 -29.91 36.72
C ALA A 366 -0.59 -30.00 35.48
N PHE A 367 0.44 -29.14 35.44
CA PHE A 367 1.52 -29.15 34.44
C PHE A 367 2.25 -30.49 34.35
N GLY A 368 2.71 -31.06 35.47
CA GLY A 368 3.44 -32.32 35.49
C GLY A 368 2.59 -33.51 35.05
N ARG A 369 1.30 -33.54 35.43
CA ARG A 369 0.38 -34.61 35.03
C ARG A 369 0.09 -34.60 33.54
N ASN A 370 -0.11 -33.41 32.96
CA ASN A 370 -0.38 -33.27 31.54
C ASN A 370 0.84 -33.65 30.68
N PHE A 371 2.06 -33.36 31.14
CA PHE A 371 3.29 -33.72 30.43
C PHE A 371 3.54 -35.23 30.39
N VAL A 372 3.38 -35.92 31.53
CA VAL A 372 3.62 -37.37 31.66
C VAL A 372 2.56 -38.23 30.92
N ALA A 373 1.36 -37.69 30.69
CA ALA A 373 0.31 -38.32 29.87
C ALA A 373 0.40 -38.01 28.37
N SER A 374 1.41 -37.26 27.91
CA SER A 374 1.53 -36.95 26.49
C SER A 374 1.89 -38.19 25.67
N ALA A 375 1.07 -38.51 24.66
CA ALA A 375 1.28 -39.67 23.80
C ALA A 375 2.45 -39.48 22.81
N ASP A 376 2.77 -38.23 22.51
CA ASP A 376 3.83 -37.82 21.60
C ASP A 376 4.29 -36.39 21.89
N ALA A 377 5.30 -35.93 21.15
CA ALA A 377 5.83 -34.59 21.28
C ALA A 377 4.78 -33.48 20.99
N ALA A 378 3.76 -33.74 20.17
CA ALA A 378 2.70 -32.76 19.87
C ALA A 378 1.73 -32.62 21.04
N ALA A 379 1.27 -33.73 21.61
CA ALA A 379 0.46 -33.75 22.82
C ALA A 379 1.19 -33.07 24.00
N GLY A 380 2.50 -33.28 24.12
CA GLY A 380 3.33 -32.63 25.13
C GLY A 380 3.37 -31.10 24.98
N ARG A 381 3.44 -30.58 23.75
CA ARG A 381 3.43 -29.12 23.50
C ARG A 381 2.09 -28.48 23.85
N THR A 382 0.98 -29.13 23.47
CA THR A 382 -0.37 -28.67 23.82
C THR A 382 -0.60 -28.64 25.33
N ALA A 383 -0.12 -29.66 26.05
CA ALA A 383 -0.21 -29.77 27.51
C ALA A 383 0.57 -28.70 28.29
N LEU A 384 1.66 -28.19 27.72
CA LEU A 384 2.51 -27.17 28.31
C LEU A 384 2.07 -25.74 27.95
N GLU A 385 0.97 -25.58 27.21
CA GLU A 385 0.53 -24.30 26.61
C GLU A 385 1.62 -23.62 25.77
N LEU A 386 2.61 -24.40 25.31
CA LEU A 386 3.64 -23.91 24.40
C LEU A 386 2.98 -23.75 23.03
N GLY A 387 2.66 -22.52 22.68
CA GLY A 387 2.14 -22.18 21.36
C GLY A 387 3.07 -22.63 20.23
N THR A 388 2.57 -22.65 19.00
CA THR A 388 3.33 -22.96 17.77
C THR A 388 4.63 -22.15 17.60
N PHE A 389 4.76 -21.04 18.35
CA PHE A 389 5.94 -20.21 18.50
C PHE A 389 7.18 -20.90 19.07
N ALA A 390 7.04 -21.90 19.94
CA ALA A 390 8.17 -22.59 20.55
C ALA A 390 8.96 -23.46 19.54
N THR A 391 8.37 -23.74 18.37
CA THR A 391 8.95 -24.50 17.25
C THR A 391 9.12 -23.64 15.99
N ALA A 392 8.86 -22.34 16.06
CA ALA A 392 8.91 -21.48 14.89
C ALA A 392 10.35 -21.22 14.45
N ASN A 393 10.60 -21.36 13.14
CA ASN A 393 11.76 -20.76 12.50
C ASN A 393 11.66 -19.23 12.73
N TYR A 394 12.70 -18.61 13.31
CA TYR A 394 12.72 -17.21 13.73
C TYR A 394 12.39 -16.18 12.63
N SER A 395 12.27 -16.63 11.39
CA SER A 395 11.71 -15.89 10.25
C SER A 395 10.23 -15.50 10.40
N ALA A 396 9.50 -15.99 11.41
CA ALA A 396 8.08 -15.70 11.65
C ALA A 396 7.76 -15.17 13.06
N ALA A 397 8.75 -14.63 13.80
CA ALA A 397 8.43 -13.85 15.00
C ALA A 397 7.62 -12.60 14.63
N PRO A 398 6.69 -12.07 15.47
CA PRO A 398 6.01 -10.84 15.16
C PRO A 398 7.06 -9.74 15.22
N PHE A 399 7.56 -9.33 14.06
CA PHE A 399 8.52 -8.26 13.97
C PHE A 399 7.82 -6.97 14.40
N ILE A 400 8.16 -6.48 15.60
CA ILE A 400 7.62 -5.23 16.11
C ILE A 400 8.30 -4.09 15.35
N ASN A 401 7.53 -3.26 14.65
CA ASN A 401 8.06 -2.00 14.15
C ASN A 401 8.48 -1.16 15.36
N VAL A 402 9.76 -0.82 15.47
CA VAL A 402 10.29 -0.11 16.65
C VAL A 402 10.16 1.41 16.54
N MET A 403 9.60 1.92 15.44
CA MET A 403 9.28 3.34 15.31
C MET A 403 8.10 3.69 16.21
N PRO A 404 8.24 4.61 17.20
CA PRO A 404 7.19 4.96 18.16
C PRO A 404 5.90 5.52 17.53
N ASP A 405 5.97 5.96 16.28
CA ASP A 405 4.86 6.53 15.52
C ASP A 405 4.40 5.62 14.38
N SER A 406 4.89 4.37 14.30
CA SER A 406 4.62 3.43 13.20
C SER A 406 5.03 3.94 11.81
N GLY A 407 5.96 4.90 11.72
CA GLY A 407 6.37 5.50 10.44
C GLY A 407 5.40 6.52 9.87
N ARG A 408 4.57 7.11 10.73
CA ARG A 408 3.54 8.08 10.34
C ARG A 408 4.04 9.51 10.24
N PHE A 409 5.24 9.80 10.76
CA PHE A 409 5.86 11.12 10.88
C PHE A 409 4.97 12.13 11.62
N ALA A 410 4.39 11.68 12.74
CA ALA A 410 3.47 12.48 13.57
C ALA A 410 3.82 12.44 15.07
N GLY A 411 5.04 12.00 15.39
CA GLY A 411 5.48 11.83 16.78
C GLY A 411 4.83 10.62 17.46
N LYS A 412 5.20 10.38 18.71
CA LYS A 412 4.69 9.25 19.50
C LYS A 412 3.16 9.34 19.63
N MET A 413 2.46 8.31 19.19
CA MET A 413 0.98 8.32 19.13
C MET A 413 0.40 6.92 19.32
N ASN A 414 -0.89 6.79 19.64
CA ASN A 414 -1.56 5.49 19.70
C ASN A 414 -1.53 4.83 18.31
N PRO A 415 -0.88 3.67 18.14
CA PRO A 415 -0.76 3.01 16.85
C PRO A 415 -2.10 2.50 16.28
N LEU A 416 -3.12 2.36 17.12
CA LEU A 416 -4.49 2.00 16.71
C LEU A 416 -5.32 3.22 16.27
N SER A 417 -4.82 4.45 16.44
CA SER A 417 -5.52 5.66 16.00
C SER A 417 -5.52 5.78 14.48
N LEU A 418 -6.69 6.03 13.89
CA LEU A 418 -6.80 6.33 12.46
C LEU A 418 -6.21 7.69 12.09
N THR A 419 -6.27 8.69 13.00
CA THR A 419 -5.85 10.07 12.70
C THR A 419 -4.41 10.33 13.13
N ALA A 420 -3.71 11.20 12.40
CA ALA A 420 -2.37 11.68 12.70
C ALA A 420 -2.38 13.17 13.04
N GLY A 421 -1.60 13.54 14.07
CA GLY A 421 -1.40 14.92 14.51
C GLY A 421 -0.56 15.73 13.51
N SER A 422 0.14 16.75 13.99
CA SER A 422 1.04 17.55 13.14
C SER A 422 2.26 16.74 12.69
N PHE A 423 2.86 17.15 11.57
CA PHE A 423 4.11 16.55 11.09
C PHE A 423 5.22 16.71 12.12
N VAL A 424 5.95 15.62 12.38
CA VAL A 424 7.14 15.60 13.24
C VAL A 424 8.25 14.82 12.52
N ALA A 425 9.41 15.47 12.36
CA ALA A 425 10.62 14.83 11.84
C ALA A 425 11.01 13.62 12.71
N SER A 426 11.39 12.51 12.08
CA SER A 426 11.65 11.27 12.80
C SER A 426 13.11 11.16 13.23
N GLY A 427 13.37 10.83 14.50
CA GLY A 427 14.73 10.54 14.99
C GLY A 427 15.42 9.36 14.28
N PHE A 428 14.63 8.45 13.67
CA PHE A 428 15.14 7.35 12.83
C PHE A 428 15.67 7.84 11.47
N PHE A 429 15.32 9.06 11.06
CA PHE A 429 15.80 9.77 9.87
C PHE A 429 16.33 11.14 10.26
N SER A 430 17.22 11.19 11.24
CA SER A 430 17.82 12.44 11.68
C SER A 430 18.61 13.05 10.53
N ALA A 431 18.39 14.35 10.26
CA ALA A 431 19.11 15.08 9.23
C ALA A 431 20.63 14.96 9.38
N TYR A 432 21.34 14.78 8.27
CA TYR A 432 22.80 14.64 8.23
C TYR A 432 23.37 15.29 6.97
N ASN A 433 24.65 15.71 7.02
CA ASN A 433 25.31 16.43 5.93
C ASN A 433 24.55 17.66 5.40
N GLY A 434 23.88 18.39 6.30
CA GLY A 434 23.09 19.58 5.95
C GLY A 434 21.76 19.28 5.26
N SER A 435 21.29 18.03 5.29
CA SER A 435 19.94 17.73 4.80
C SER A 435 18.86 18.36 5.68
N VAL A 436 17.65 18.49 5.13
CA VAL A 436 16.49 19.05 5.85
C VAL A 436 15.29 18.13 5.64
N GLN A 437 14.55 17.88 6.72
CA GLN A 437 13.33 17.07 6.70
C GLN A 437 12.10 17.95 6.88
N SER A 438 11.13 17.83 5.98
CA SER A 438 9.85 18.56 5.99
C SER A 438 8.68 17.66 5.55
N SER A 439 7.47 18.20 5.57
CA SER A 439 6.26 17.50 5.11
C SER A 439 5.99 17.78 3.63
N ALA A 440 5.69 16.73 2.85
CA ALA A 440 5.24 16.80 1.46
C ALA A 440 3.72 16.61 1.29
N GLY A 441 3.00 16.48 2.41
CA GLY A 441 1.56 16.22 2.44
C GLY A 441 1.20 15.06 3.36
N LYS A 442 -0.09 14.97 3.69
CA LYS A 442 -0.67 13.92 4.54
C LYS A 442 -1.63 13.06 3.72
N PHE A 443 -1.61 11.75 3.91
CA PHE A 443 -2.74 10.90 3.57
C PHE A 443 -3.87 11.18 4.58
N ILE A 444 -4.97 11.76 4.10
CA ILE A 444 -6.10 12.18 4.92
C ILE A 444 -7.19 11.11 4.86
N PHE A 445 -7.71 10.73 6.03
CA PHE A 445 -8.85 9.82 6.11
C PHE A 445 -10.10 10.52 5.57
N ASP A 446 -10.89 9.83 4.73
CA ASP A 446 -12.07 10.38 4.06
C ASP A 446 -11.76 11.59 3.15
N ASN A 447 -10.62 11.54 2.45
CA ASN A 447 -10.16 12.65 1.61
C ASN A 447 -11.07 12.95 0.41
N THR A 448 -11.16 14.24 0.04
CA THR A 448 -11.99 14.72 -1.08
C THR A 448 -11.45 14.30 -2.45
N THR A 449 -10.14 14.09 -2.59
CA THR A 449 -9.51 13.59 -3.85
C THR A 449 -10.12 12.28 -4.31
N ASN A 450 -10.57 11.44 -3.37
CA ASN A 450 -11.23 10.16 -3.64
C ASN A 450 -12.71 10.16 -3.25
N GLY A 451 -13.38 11.32 -3.32
CA GLY A 451 -14.83 11.46 -3.12
C GLY A 451 -15.31 11.53 -1.67
N GLY A 452 -14.41 11.78 -0.72
CA GLY A 452 -14.71 12.01 0.69
C GLY A 452 -15.04 13.46 1.06
N SER A 453 -15.15 13.73 2.36
CA SER A 453 -15.61 15.02 2.90
C SER A 453 -14.53 15.82 3.65
N ALA A 454 -13.35 15.24 3.87
CA ALA A 454 -12.24 15.87 4.59
C ALA A 454 -11.40 16.79 3.67
N GLY A 455 -10.07 16.75 3.79
CA GLY A 455 -9.16 17.53 2.94
C GLY A 455 -8.76 16.82 1.65
N ALA A 456 -8.26 17.57 0.67
CA ALA A 456 -7.67 17.03 -0.55
C ALA A 456 -6.23 16.52 -0.29
N LEU A 457 -5.86 15.42 -0.96
CA LEU A 457 -4.49 14.92 -0.99
C LEU A 457 -3.61 15.82 -1.88
N THR A 458 -2.34 16.00 -1.51
CA THR A 458 -1.36 16.64 -2.41
C THR A 458 -1.05 15.73 -3.60
N ALA A 459 -0.45 16.28 -4.66
CA ALA A 459 -0.08 15.50 -5.85
C ALA A 459 0.86 14.33 -5.49
N VAL A 460 1.91 14.60 -4.69
CA VAL A 460 2.86 13.58 -4.22
C VAL A 460 2.17 12.48 -3.41
N VAL A 461 1.21 12.83 -2.53
CA VAL A 461 0.47 11.81 -1.78
C VAL A 461 -0.43 11.00 -2.72
N SER A 462 -1.07 11.63 -3.70
CA SER A 462 -1.91 10.93 -4.68
C SER A 462 -1.10 9.95 -5.53
N GLU A 463 0.11 10.33 -5.95
CA GLU A 463 1.05 9.44 -6.64
C GLU A 463 1.46 8.24 -5.77
N LEU A 464 1.75 8.46 -4.49
CA LEU A 464 2.08 7.37 -3.56
C LEU A 464 0.91 6.39 -3.41
N ILE A 465 -0.30 6.90 -3.24
CA ILE A 465 -1.50 6.06 -3.09
C ILE A 465 -1.73 5.22 -4.35
N ALA A 466 -1.51 5.79 -5.54
CA ALA A 466 -1.54 5.04 -6.79
C ALA A 466 -0.43 3.99 -6.87
N ALA A 467 0.81 4.31 -6.48
CA ALA A 467 1.94 3.38 -6.46
C ALA A 467 1.73 2.21 -5.49
N MET A 468 1.05 2.44 -4.36
CA MET A 468 0.61 1.40 -3.43
C MET A 468 -0.52 0.50 -4.01
N GLY A 469 -1.05 0.81 -5.19
CA GLY A 469 -2.19 0.10 -5.79
C GLY A 469 -3.53 0.37 -5.08
N ARG A 470 -3.62 1.43 -4.26
CA ARG A 470 -4.84 1.77 -3.54
C ARG A 470 -5.78 2.53 -4.47
N SER A 471 -7.03 2.07 -4.55
CA SER A 471 -8.09 2.69 -5.36
C SER A 471 -9.44 2.66 -4.62
N GLY A 472 -10.40 3.48 -5.08
CA GLY A 472 -11.75 3.55 -4.50
C GLY A 472 -11.75 3.75 -2.99
N PHE A 473 -12.45 2.88 -2.26
CA PHE A 473 -12.52 2.91 -0.80
C PHE A 473 -11.14 2.87 -0.13
N ASN A 474 -10.18 2.11 -0.69
CA ASN A 474 -8.84 1.99 -0.11
C ASN A 474 -7.99 3.25 -0.33
N ALA A 475 -8.28 4.06 -1.34
CA ALA A 475 -7.64 5.37 -1.55
C ALA A 475 -8.32 6.48 -0.73
N ARG A 476 -9.56 6.27 -0.28
CA ARG A 476 -10.32 7.21 0.54
C ARG A 476 -10.12 6.99 2.04
N TYR A 477 -10.13 5.73 2.49
CA TYR A 477 -10.07 5.36 3.90
C TYR A 477 -8.76 4.64 4.25
N GLY A 478 -8.30 4.83 5.48
CA GLY A 478 -7.09 4.20 6.02
C GLY A 478 -6.44 5.01 7.13
N VAL A 479 -5.38 4.47 7.73
CA VAL A 479 -4.59 5.17 8.75
C VAL A 479 -3.88 6.37 8.12
N GLU A 480 -4.02 7.54 8.73
CA GLU A 480 -3.37 8.77 8.27
C GLU A 480 -1.85 8.72 8.51
N PHE A 481 -1.06 9.21 7.56
CA PHE A 481 0.39 9.35 7.68
C PHE A 481 0.88 10.49 6.80
N TYR A 482 2.05 11.04 7.11
CA TYR A 482 2.71 12.01 6.24
C TYR A 482 3.69 11.35 5.28
N VAL A 483 3.84 11.98 4.12
CA VAL A 483 5.00 11.79 3.26
C VAL A 483 6.04 12.81 3.71
N SER A 484 7.20 12.34 4.16
CA SER A 484 8.32 13.20 4.50
C SER A 484 9.14 13.53 3.26
N LEU A 485 9.49 14.79 3.07
CA LEU A 485 10.50 15.22 2.11
C LEU A 485 11.84 15.41 2.83
N ILE A 486 12.88 14.77 2.33
CA ILE A 486 14.27 14.97 2.74
C ILE A 486 15.01 15.63 1.58
N THR A 487 15.41 16.89 1.77
CA THR A 487 16.25 17.62 0.82
C THR A 487 17.70 17.44 1.21
N ALA A 488 18.53 16.87 0.34
CA ALA A 488 19.95 16.64 0.58
C ALA A 488 20.72 17.96 0.69
N GLY A 489 21.65 18.04 1.65
CA GLY A 489 22.54 19.18 1.78
C GLY A 489 23.69 19.15 0.77
N ALA A 490 24.76 19.90 1.07
CA ALA A 490 25.92 20.03 0.18
C ALA A 490 26.79 18.76 0.07
N GLY A 491 26.66 17.81 1.02
CA GLY A 491 27.36 16.53 0.95
C GLY A 491 28.89 16.62 1.10
N THR A 492 29.38 17.12 2.23
CA THR A 492 30.84 17.34 2.45
C THR A 492 31.58 16.18 3.11
N ALA A 493 30.89 15.09 3.46
CA ALA A 493 31.50 13.88 4.04
C ALA A 493 32.01 12.91 2.95
N THR A 494 32.59 11.77 3.34
CA THR A 494 33.02 10.73 2.39
C THR A 494 31.85 10.27 1.50
N GLY A 495 31.97 10.51 0.20
CA GLY A 495 31.00 10.10 -0.81
C GLY A 495 31.02 8.61 -1.09
N HIS A 496 29.97 8.12 -1.75
CA HIS A 496 29.87 6.78 -2.31
C HIS A 496 29.45 6.89 -3.78
N THR A 497 30.29 6.40 -4.68
CA THR A 497 30.01 6.35 -6.11
C THR A 497 29.03 5.21 -6.41
N GLY A 498 27.90 5.53 -7.03
CA GLY A 498 26.93 4.53 -7.47
C GLY A 498 27.44 3.71 -8.65
N THR A 499 26.65 2.71 -9.06
CA THR A 499 26.93 1.90 -10.26
C THR A 499 26.86 2.72 -11.55
N ASP A 500 26.25 3.91 -11.48
CA ASP A 500 26.17 4.90 -12.55
C ASP A 500 27.34 5.90 -12.55
N GLY A 501 28.35 5.71 -11.70
CA GLY A 501 29.52 6.59 -11.63
C GLY A 501 29.27 7.92 -10.91
N VAL A 502 28.10 8.12 -10.31
CA VAL A 502 27.73 9.38 -9.64
C VAL A 502 28.01 9.30 -8.14
N ASP A 503 28.73 10.30 -7.62
CA ASP A 503 29.03 10.44 -6.19
C ASP A 503 27.81 10.92 -5.40
N ARG A 504 27.55 10.24 -4.29
CA ARG A 504 26.43 10.50 -3.40
C ARG A 504 26.84 10.51 -1.93
N TYR A 505 26.15 11.31 -1.14
CA TYR A 505 26.47 11.53 0.26
C TYR A 505 25.31 11.10 1.15
N LEU A 506 25.63 10.56 2.33
CA LEU A 506 24.62 10.12 3.30
C LEU A 506 23.72 11.30 3.69
N ILE A 507 22.41 11.14 3.56
CA ILE A 507 21.44 12.23 3.82
C ILE A 507 20.76 12.14 5.18
N SER A 508 20.82 11.00 5.85
CA SER A 508 20.15 10.80 7.14
C SER A 508 20.88 9.78 7.99
N ASN A 509 20.85 9.98 9.30
CA ASN A 509 21.32 9.03 10.29
C ASN A 509 20.16 8.51 11.15
N ASN A 510 20.33 7.32 11.71
CA ASN A 510 19.50 6.82 12.79
C ASN A 510 20.01 7.34 14.13
N GLY A 511 19.41 8.44 14.60
CA GLY A 511 19.77 9.09 15.87
C GLY A 511 19.38 8.28 17.11
N ASN A 512 18.46 7.32 16.96
CA ASN A 512 17.96 6.54 18.09
C ASN A 512 18.86 5.37 18.47
N ARG A 513 19.83 4.93 17.64
CA ARG A 513 20.84 3.88 17.97
C ARG A 513 20.28 2.51 18.42
N VAL A 514 18.96 2.31 18.45
CA VAL A 514 18.28 1.39 19.37
C VAL A 514 18.12 -0.07 18.89
N ILE A 515 18.68 -0.48 17.76
CA ILE A 515 18.26 -1.76 17.14
C ILE A 515 19.37 -2.82 17.02
N PHE A 516 20.59 -2.49 17.44
CA PHE A 516 21.76 -3.15 16.90
C PHE A 516 22.73 -3.58 18.01
N GLY A 517 22.65 -4.86 18.40
CA GLY A 517 23.75 -5.55 19.07
C GLY A 517 24.84 -5.94 18.05
N SER A 518 26.08 -6.17 18.48
CA SER A 518 27.14 -6.60 17.56
C SER A 518 26.72 -7.84 16.77
N ALA A 519 26.98 -7.83 15.46
CA ALA A 519 26.63 -8.91 14.52
C ALA A 519 25.11 -9.21 14.38
N THR A 520 24.22 -8.36 14.87
CA THR A 520 22.77 -8.52 14.68
C THR A 520 22.30 -7.86 13.38
N TYR A 521 21.19 -8.37 12.82
CA TYR A 521 20.56 -7.79 11.63
C TYR A 521 19.50 -6.76 12.02
N GLY A 522 19.25 -5.81 11.13
CA GLY A 522 18.04 -5.00 11.16
C GLY A 522 17.51 -4.75 9.76
N THR A 523 16.23 -4.43 9.72
CA THR A 523 15.50 -4.21 8.49
C THR A 523 14.87 -2.83 8.50
N PHE A 524 15.05 -2.13 7.39
CA PHE A 524 14.35 -0.90 7.06
C PHE A 524 13.46 -1.15 5.85
N ALA A 525 12.24 -0.65 5.87
CA ALA A 525 11.38 -0.64 4.70
C ALA A 525 10.60 0.68 4.60
N ALA A 526 10.45 1.24 3.39
CA ALA A 526 9.61 2.42 3.15
C ALA A 526 9.24 2.53 1.67
N TRP A 527 8.26 3.39 1.37
CA TRP A 527 8.07 3.91 0.02
C TRP A 527 8.94 5.14 -0.21
N CYS A 528 9.70 5.14 -1.30
CA CYS A 528 10.65 6.18 -1.64
C CYS A 528 10.43 6.69 -3.08
N LYS A 529 10.46 8.01 -3.29
CA LYS A 529 10.48 8.64 -4.62
C LYS A 529 11.59 9.69 -4.65
N VAL A 530 12.35 9.72 -5.73
CA VAL A 530 13.30 10.79 -6.02
C VAL A 530 12.68 11.72 -7.06
N GLU A 531 12.70 13.02 -6.81
CA GLU A 531 12.17 14.03 -7.76
C GLU A 531 13.27 14.90 -8.38
N ASP A 532 14.26 15.30 -7.59
CA ASP A 532 15.43 16.03 -8.06
C ASP A 532 16.69 15.27 -7.67
N GLY A 533 17.67 15.21 -8.57
CA GLY A 533 18.93 14.49 -8.36
C GLY A 533 18.75 12.97 -8.36
N THR A 534 19.64 12.26 -7.66
CA THR A 534 19.59 10.80 -7.57
C THR A 534 19.86 10.31 -6.16
N VAL A 535 19.23 9.20 -5.78
CA VAL A 535 19.44 8.54 -4.48
C VAL A 535 19.75 7.07 -4.74
N ALA A 536 20.76 6.52 -4.07
CA ALA A 536 21.11 5.12 -4.13
C ALA A 536 21.43 4.60 -2.73
N PRO A 537 20.91 3.42 -2.33
CA PRO A 537 21.37 2.74 -1.13
C PRO A 537 22.82 2.26 -1.28
N ARG A 538 23.64 2.42 -0.23
CA ARG A 538 25.05 1.98 -0.24
C ARG A 538 25.24 0.45 -0.23
N TYR A 539 24.23 -0.29 0.19
CA TYR A 539 24.25 -1.75 0.28
C TYR A 539 23.14 -2.37 -0.57
N ASP A 540 23.22 -3.68 -0.73
CA ASP A 540 22.23 -4.45 -1.49
C ASP A 540 20.86 -4.29 -0.81
N TYR A 541 19.82 -4.14 -1.63
CA TYR A 541 18.49 -3.78 -1.17
C TYR A 541 17.44 -4.46 -2.04
N TYR A 542 16.21 -4.52 -1.56
CA TYR A 542 15.08 -4.99 -2.33
C TYR A 542 14.32 -3.77 -2.85
N LEU A 543 14.21 -3.67 -4.17
CA LEU A 543 13.42 -2.68 -4.88
C LEU A 543 12.13 -3.33 -5.36
N ASN A 544 10.99 -2.89 -4.84
CA ASN A 544 9.68 -3.51 -5.11
C ASN A 544 9.69 -5.04 -4.88
N GLY A 545 10.41 -5.50 -3.85
CA GLY A 545 10.56 -6.93 -3.52
C GLY A 545 11.67 -7.65 -4.28
N VAL A 546 12.31 -7.02 -5.28
CA VAL A 546 13.38 -7.63 -6.10
C VAL A 546 14.75 -7.23 -5.58
N LEU A 547 15.62 -8.21 -5.29
CA LEU A 547 16.99 -7.95 -4.86
C LEU A 547 17.75 -7.16 -5.94
N THR A 548 18.30 -6.03 -5.53
CA THR A 548 18.99 -5.05 -6.37
C THR A 548 20.36 -4.76 -5.77
N SER A 549 21.38 -4.72 -6.63
CA SER A 549 22.76 -4.48 -6.21
C SER A 549 22.93 -3.08 -5.62
N ARG A 550 23.79 -2.99 -4.61
CA ARG A 550 24.20 -1.74 -3.98
C ARG A 550 24.60 -0.66 -4.99
N GLY A 551 24.39 0.60 -4.62
CA GLY A 551 24.78 1.75 -5.44
C GLY A 551 23.92 1.95 -6.69
N THR A 552 22.94 1.08 -6.96
CA THR A 552 21.95 1.28 -8.02
C THR A 552 21.01 2.42 -7.63
N PRO A 553 20.83 3.44 -8.49
CA PRO A 553 19.91 4.54 -8.21
C PRO A 553 18.45 4.07 -8.14
N LEU A 554 17.66 4.69 -7.27
CA LEU A 554 16.21 4.49 -7.27
C LEU A 554 15.62 4.98 -8.59
N PRO A 555 14.74 4.20 -9.24
CA PRO A 555 14.11 4.62 -10.48
C PRO A 555 13.07 5.72 -10.23
N VAL A 556 12.57 6.30 -11.32
CA VAL A 556 11.54 7.34 -11.30
C VAL A 556 10.25 6.82 -10.64
N GLY A 557 9.57 7.70 -9.90
CA GLY A 557 8.32 7.38 -9.22
C GLY A 557 8.51 6.78 -7.83
N PHE A 558 7.39 6.44 -7.18
CA PHE A 558 7.41 5.78 -5.87
C PHE A 558 7.75 4.31 -6.04
N ASN A 559 8.78 3.88 -5.30
CA ASN A 559 9.22 2.50 -5.24
C ASN A 559 9.33 2.08 -3.78
N HIS A 560 8.97 0.83 -3.50
CA HIS A 560 9.20 0.25 -2.19
C HIS A 560 10.65 -0.16 -2.06
N VAL A 561 11.31 0.33 -1.01
CA VAL A 561 12.72 0.08 -0.73
C VAL A 561 12.80 -0.66 0.60
N ARG A 562 13.39 -1.85 0.57
CA ARG A 562 13.72 -2.62 1.78
C ARG A 562 15.22 -2.91 1.87
N LEU A 563 15.82 -2.60 3.00
CA LEU A 563 17.24 -2.78 3.29
C LEU A 563 17.40 -3.70 4.49
N VAL A 564 18.21 -4.75 4.32
CA VAL A 564 18.55 -5.71 5.37
C VAL A 564 20.04 -5.70 5.55
N ARG A 565 20.52 -5.43 6.77
CA ARG A 565 21.97 -5.37 7.02
C ARG A 565 22.29 -5.84 8.43
N SER A 566 23.29 -6.73 8.52
CA SER A 566 23.99 -6.96 9.79
C SER A 566 24.78 -5.71 10.15
N VAL A 567 24.67 -5.22 11.37
CA VAL A 567 25.48 -4.07 11.80
C VAL A 567 26.83 -4.49 12.37
N VAL A 568 27.83 -3.66 12.10
CA VAL A 568 29.18 -3.79 12.66
C VAL A 568 29.39 -2.65 13.64
N THR A 569 29.92 -2.97 14.82
CA THR A 569 30.18 -2.03 15.93
C THR A 569 30.84 -0.75 15.43
N GLY A 570 30.16 0.39 15.59
CA GLY A 570 30.66 1.73 15.28
C GLY A 570 30.04 2.43 14.07
N TYR A 571 29.25 1.73 13.24
CA TYR A 571 28.64 2.30 12.02
C TYR A 571 27.10 2.18 11.96
N GLU A 572 26.45 1.84 13.08
CA GLU A 572 24.99 1.69 13.22
C GLU A 572 24.22 2.97 12.87
N TYR A 573 24.87 4.13 13.07
CA TYR A 573 24.31 5.47 12.83
C TYR A 573 23.86 5.71 11.42
N ALA A 574 24.54 5.11 10.45
CA ALA A 574 24.32 5.42 9.06
C ALA A 574 23.23 4.55 8.44
N PHE A 575 22.71 3.52 9.13
CA PHE A 575 21.58 2.73 8.68
C PHE A 575 20.33 3.63 8.56
N PRO A 576 19.59 3.61 7.42
CA PRO A 576 19.57 2.61 6.35
C PRO A 576 20.53 2.83 5.17
N HIS A 577 21.45 3.80 5.26
CA HIS A 577 22.46 4.12 4.24
C HIS A 577 21.89 4.58 2.90
N LEU A 578 20.93 5.51 2.94
CA LEU A 578 20.46 6.22 1.76
C LEU A 578 21.43 7.37 1.46
N HIS A 579 22.06 7.34 0.28
CA HIS A 579 22.98 8.36 -0.18
C HIS A 579 22.36 9.10 -1.37
N ALA A 580 22.51 10.42 -1.41
CA ALA A 580 21.97 11.25 -2.49
C ALA A 580 23.00 12.23 -3.06
N THR A 581 22.78 12.66 -4.30
CA THR A 581 23.52 13.81 -4.86
C THR A 581 23.17 15.08 -4.09
N PRO A 582 24.08 16.07 -4.02
CA PRO A 582 23.77 17.35 -3.39
C PRO A 582 22.49 17.98 -3.93
N GLY A 583 21.63 18.49 -3.02
CA GLY A 583 20.35 19.11 -3.37
C GLY A 583 19.23 18.14 -3.79
N ALA A 584 19.48 16.83 -3.84
CA ALA A 584 18.47 15.85 -4.22
C ALA A 584 17.25 15.86 -3.27
N LYS A 585 16.06 15.59 -3.81
CA LYS A 585 14.81 15.52 -3.05
C LYS A 585 14.30 14.10 -2.98
N LEU A 586 14.31 13.52 -1.77
CA LEU A 586 13.81 12.19 -1.47
C LEU A 586 12.50 12.29 -0.67
N TYR A 587 11.42 11.76 -1.23
CA TYR A 587 10.20 11.50 -0.49
C TYR A 587 10.26 10.13 0.20
N VAL A 588 9.86 10.05 1.47
CA VAL A 588 9.81 8.82 2.26
C VAL A 588 8.46 8.73 2.98
N ALA A 589 7.78 7.59 2.86
CA ALA A 589 6.50 7.35 3.50
C ALA A 589 6.35 5.92 4.04
N CYS A 590 5.48 5.76 5.04
CA CYS A 590 5.21 4.48 5.72
C CYS A 590 6.49 3.74 6.09
N SER A 591 7.46 4.44 6.69
CA SER A 591 8.73 3.82 7.07
C SER A 591 8.55 2.83 8.22
N ALA A 592 9.34 1.77 8.23
CA ALA A 592 9.33 0.79 9.31
C ALA A 592 10.74 0.32 9.58
N PHE A 593 11.06 0.19 10.87
CA PHE A 593 12.34 -0.30 11.36
C PHE A 593 12.11 -1.51 12.25
N PHE A 594 12.88 -2.56 12.02
CA PHE A 594 12.77 -3.81 12.76
C PHE A 594 14.13 -4.28 13.23
N THR A 595 14.14 -4.92 14.40
CA THR A 595 15.24 -5.79 14.80
C THR A 595 15.13 -7.10 13.99
N GLY A 596 16.25 -7.59 13.47
CA GLY A 596 16.31 -8.82 12.67
C GLY A 596 16.07 -8.63 11.17
N ILE A 597 15.98 -9.77 10.47
CA ILE A 597 15.70 -9.87 9.03
C ILE A 597 14.20 -10.03 8.87
N VAL A 598 13.56 -9.03 8.28
CA VAL A 598 12.10 -8.96 8.16
C VAL A 598 11.71 -8.84 6.71
N ASP A 599 10.74 -9.64 6.27
CA ASP A 599 10.03 -9.36 5.04
C ASP A 599 8.67 -8.76 5.35
N VAL A 600 8.51 -7.49 4.99
CA VAL A 600 7.24 -6.77 5.18
C VAL A 600 6.36 -6.79 3.93
N GLY A 601 6.83 -7.41 2.84
CA GLY A 601 6.20 -7.29 1.52
C GLY A 601 6.06 -5.84 1.06
N LEU A 602 5.15 -5.60 0.11
CA LEU A 602 4.79 -4.27 -0.36
C LEU A 602 3.66 -3.69 0.48
N HIS A 603 3.98 -3.18 1.67
CA HIS A 603 2.97 -2.68 2.60
C HIS A 603 2.28 -1.41 2.07
N THR A 604 0.96 -1.33 2.17
CA THR A 604 0.15 -0.21 1.66
C THR A 604 -0.35 0.73 2.76
N SER A 605 0.12 0.52 3.99
CA SER A 605 -0.22 1.30 5.18
C SER A 605 0.96 1.30 6.17
N PRO A 606 1.03 2.29 7.09
CA PRO A 606 1.98 2.25 8.20
C PRO A 606 1.90 0.94 8.98
N LEU A 607 3.04 0.34 9.30
CA LEU A 607 3.12 -0.92 10.05
C LEU A 607 3.08 -0.63 11.55
N PRO A 608 2.08 -1.13 12.31
CA PRO A 608 1.90 -0.75 13.71
C PRO A 608 3.11 -1.10 14.60
N THR A 609 3.42 -0.19 15.52
CA THR A 609 4.30 -0.44 16.67
C THR A 609 3.48 -0.85 17.90
N ILE A 610 4.17 -1.24 18.97
CA ILE A 610 3.62 -1.25 20.34
C ILE A 610 4.41 -0.22 21.14
N ASN A 611 3.70 0.73 21.74
CA ASN A 611 4.26 1.78 22.57
C ASN A 611 3.36 2.01 23.80
N GLU A 612 3.78 2.89 24.73
CA GLU A 612 3.00 3.17 25.95
C GLU A 612 1.60 3.75 25.70
N LEU A 613 1.31 4.22 24.48
CA LEU A 613 0.01 4.76 24.07
C LEU A 613 -0.87 3.69 23.39
N SER A 614 -0.41 2.43 23.34
CA SER A 614 -1.12 1.31 22.72
C SER A 614 -2.08 0.58 23.67
N ALA A 615 -2.02 0.89 24.97
CA ALA A 615 -2.81 0.28 26.03
C ALA A 615 -4.08 1.08 26.34
#